data_AF-A0A942URN5-F1
#
_entry.id   AF-A0A942URN5-F1
#
_cell.length_a   1.000
_cell.length_b   1.000
_cell.length_c   1.000
_cell.angle_alpha   90.00
_cell.angle_beta   90.00
_cell.angle_gamma   90.00
#
_symmetry.space_group_name_H-M   'P 1'
#
loop_
_entity.id
_entity.type
_entity.pdbx_description
1 polymer ?
#
loop_
_entity_poly.entity_id
_entity_poly.type
_entity_poly.pdbx_seq_one_letter_code
_entity_poly.pdbx_strand_id
1 'polypeptide(L)'
;MKTYAREATIVALLIIILSMTFKILENGIGFTEILDFKTVFLGFATFGGAALGAMLAGKYTLSSVKEQIDYDTKKEIEKETISQQKYDIFLSIHLNLIRNEANRIAFMKTLLLSHNPYNVKPLEEIEDVLLKLKETTRLLFSIDPKYISVENYKLLGKINDKIYEIENSYKGFLATEEDEALLHIEMVESQAKNLLKIIEESK
;
A
#
# COMPACT_ATOMS: atom_id res chain seq x y z
N MET A 1 13.46 -43.01 -3.52
CA MET A 1 14.55 -42.78 -2.53
C MET A 1 14.09 -42.85 -1.06
N LYS A 2 12.86 -42.53 -0.68
CA LYS A 2 12.42 -42.59 0.74
C LYS A 2 12.27 -44.01 1.32
N THR A 3 12.05 -45.03 0.49
CA THR A 3 11.83 -46.43 0.92
C THR A 3 13.11 -47.13 1.39
N TYR A 4 14.19 -47.07 0.61
CA TYR A 4 15.48 -47.69 0.96
C TYR A 4 16.11 -47.14 2.24
N ALA A 5 15.92 -45.84 2.54
CA ALA A 5 16.42 -45.23 3.77
C ALA A 5 15.73 -45.80 5.03
N ARG A 6 14.44 -46.13 4.93
CA ARG A 6 13.64 -46.71 6.02
C ARG A 6 14.01 -48.18 6.25
N GLU A 7 14.23 -48.93 5.17
CA GLU A 7 14.68 -50.32 5.22
C GLU A 7 16.09 -50.42 5.83
N ALA A 8 17.02 -49.55 5.41
CA ALA A 8 18.37 -49.50 5.96
C ALA A 8 18.40 -49.15 7.45
N THR A 9 17.53 -48.24 7.92
CA THR A 9 17.43 -47.92 9.35
C THR A 9 16.90 -49.09 10.15
N ILE A 10 15.87 -49.79 9.67
CA ILE A 10 15.32 -50.98 10.33
C ILE A 10 16.37 -52.09 10.43
N VAL A 11 17.12 -52.35 9.36
CA VAL A 11 18.19 -53.35 9.33
C VAL A 11 19.32 -52.99 10.31
N ALA A 12 19.76 -51.73 10.34
CA ALA A 12 20.78 -51.27 11.28
C ALA A 12 20.34 -51.43 12.75
N LEU A 13 19.08 -51.10 13.05
CA LEU A 13 18.51 -51.25 14.39
C LEU A 13 18.46 -52.72 14.84
N LEU A 14 18.08 -53.62 13.93
CA LEU A 14 18.10 -55.06 14.15
C LEU A 14 19.51 -55.58 14.44
N ILE A 15 20.52 -55.13 13.67
CA ILE A 15 21.92 -55.50 13.88
C ILE A 15 22.39 -55.04 15.27
N ILE A 16 22.06 -53.82 15.69
CA ILE A 16 22.42 -53.30 17.02
C ILE A 16 21.77 -54.15 18.12
N ILE A 17 20.48 -54.48 18.00
CA ILE A 17 19.77 -55.32 18.96
C ILE A 17 20.40 -56.72 19.06
N LEU A 18 20.69 -57.35 17.91
CA LEU A 18 21.35 -58.67 17.84
C LEU A 18 22.77 -58.66 18.43
N SER A 19 23.52 -57.58 18.20
CA SER A 19 24.87 -57.42 18.75
C SER A 19 24.85 -57.27 20.27
N MET A 20 23.85 -56.55 20.80
CA MET A 20 23.65 -56.39 22.23
C MET A 20 23.25 -57.70 22.90
N THR A 21 22.29 -58.45 22.31
CA THR A 21 21.86 -59.73 22.88
C THR A 21 22.98 -60.75 22.91
N PHE A 22 23.83 -60.81 21.87
CA PHE A 22 24.99 -61.70 21.83
C PHE A 22 26.02 -61.37 22.93
N LYS A 23 26.37 -60.08 23.11
CA LYS A 23 27.26 -59.64 24.18
C LYS A 23 26.72 -59.91 25.58
N ILE A 24 25.40 -59.82 25.77
CA ILE A 24 24.75 -60.12 27.04
C ILE A 24 24.88 -61.62 27.37
N LEU A 25 24.67 -62.47 26.36
CA LEU A 25 24.78 -63.93 26.47
C LEU A 25 26.21 -64.39 26.79
N GLU A 26 27.22 -63.79 26.13
CA GLU A 26 28.64 -64.11 26.34
C GLU A 26 29.12 -63.77 27.75
N ASN A 27 28.62 -62.68 28.33
CA ASN A 27 28.98 -62.26 29.69
C ASN A 27 28.22 -63.01 30.80
N GLY A 28 27.35 -63.97 30.45
CA GLY A 28 26.61 -64.78 31.42
C GLY A 28 25.61 -64.00 32.27
N ILE A 29 25.23 -62.79 31.85
CA ILE A 29 24.31 -61.92 32.59
C ILE A 29 22.89 -62.41 32.34
N GLY A 30 22.14 -62.72 33.41
CA GLY A 30 20.76 -63.14 33.27
C GLY A 30 19.89 -62.02 32.70
N PHE A 31 18.99 -62.33 31.76
CA PHE A 31 18.04 -61.33 31.21
C PHE A 31 17.23 -60.62 32.31
N THR A 32 16.97 -61.31 33.43
CA THR A 32 16.31 -60.80 34.63
C THR A 32 17.14 -59.79 35.43
N GLU A 33 18.47 -59.78 35.29
CA GLU A 33 19.36 -58.80 35.93
C GLU A 33 19.47 -57.49 35.10
N ILE A 34 19.21 -57.56 33.79
CA ILE A 34 19.32 -56.42 32.86
C ILE A 34 17.99 -55.66 32.76
N LEU A 35 16.87 -56.38 32.81
CA LEU A 35 15.51 -55.83 32.71
C LEU A 35 14.93 -55.57 34.11
N ASP A 36 15.51 -54.65 34.86
CA ASP A 36 14.81 -54.04 36.00
C ASP A 36 13.66 -53.19 35.45
N PHE A 37 12.43 -53.47 35.90
CA PHE A 37 11.23 -52.71 35.56
C PHE A 37 11.43 -51.20 35.76
N LYS A 38 12.20 -50.81 36.77
CA LYS A 38 12.54 -49.41 37.03
C LYS A 38 13.29 -48.78 35.85
N THR A 39 14.27 -49.47 35.29
CA THR A 39 15.11 -48.96 34.18
C THR A 39 14.30 -48.82 32.89
N VAL A 40 13.44 -49.80 32.59
CA VAL A 40 12.54 -49.74 31.43
C VAL A 40 11.53 -48.61 31.57
N PHE A 41 10.90 -48.50 32.74
CA PHE A 41 9.93 -47.45 33.02
C PHE A 41 10.59 -46.05 32.95
N LEU A 42 11.80 -45.90 33.48
CA LEU A 42 12.56 -44.65 33.40
C LEU A 42 12.86 -44.25 31.95
N GLY A 43 13.21 -45.23 31.10
CA GLY A 43 13.39 -45.00 29.67
C GLY A 43 12.11 -44.48 29.01
N PHE A 44 10.99 -45.17 29.19
CA PHE A 44 9.69 -44.74 28.65
C PHE A 44 9.24 -43.38 29.20
N ALA A 45 9.42 -43.12 30.49
CA ALA A 45 9.09 -41.85 31.10
C ALA A 45 9.94 -40.70 30.54
N THR A 46 11.23 -40.94 30.30
CA THR A 46 12.15 -39.93 29.76
C THR A 46 11.85 -39.61 28.30
N PHE A 47 11.72 -40.64 27.45
CA PHE A 47 11.40 -40.44 26.03
C PHE A 47 9.98 -39.92 25.84
N GLY A 48 9.01 -40.42 26.61
CA GLY A 48 7.62 -39.96 26.60
C GLY A 48 7.49 -38.52 27.07
N GLY A 49 8.17 -38.16 28.18
CA GLY A 49 8.22 -36.80 28.70
C GLY A 49 8.89 -35.83 27.72
N ALA A 50 9.99 -36.22 27.08
CA ALA A 50 10.65 -35.41 26.05
C ALA A 50 9.77 -35.23 24.81
N ALA A 51 9.08 -36.28 24.34
CA ALA A 51 8.17 -36.21 23.20
C ALA A 51 6.97 -35.30 23.49
N LEU A 52 6.35 -35.44 24.67
CA LEU A 52 5.25 -34.57 25.10
C LEU A 52 5.70 -33.12 25.29
N GLY A 53 6.87 -32.91 25.89
CA GLY A 53 7.48 -31.59 26.05
C GLY A 53 7.75 -30.91 24.71
N ALA A 54 8.33 -31.64 23.76
CA ALA A 54 8.57 -31.14 22.39
C ALA A 54 7.26 -30.86 21.64
N MET A 55 6.24 -31.72 21.80
CA MET A 55 4.94 -31.52 21.17
C MET A 55 4.23 -30.27 21.71
N LEU A 56 4.24 -30.07 23.04
CA LEU A 56 3.67 -28.89 23.66
C LEU A 56 4.43 -27.63 23.27
N ALA A 57 5.77 -27.64 23.38
CA ALA A 57 6.61 -26.52 22.99
C ALA A 57 6.39 -26.14 21.52
N GLY A 58 6.39 -27.11 20.60
CA GLY A 58 6.11 -26.88 19.18
C GLY A 58 4.73 -26.26 18.94
N LYS A 59 3.70 -26.71 19.67
CA LYS A 59 2.35 -26.12 19.58
C LYS A 59 2.33 -24.66 20.05
N TYR A 60 2.98 -24.34 21.17
CA TYR A 60 3.07 -22.97 21.67
C TYR A 60 3.86 -22.06 20.73
N THR A 61 5.00 -22.53 20.21
CA THR A 61 5.80 -21.78 19.24
C THR A 61 5.00 -21.48 17.97
N LEU A 62 4.29 -22.47 17.41
CA LEU A 62 3.43 -22.27 16.24
C LEU A 62 2.31 -21.26 16.50
N SER A 63 1.70 -21.32 17.69
CA SER A 63 0.67 -20.35 18.09
C SER A 63 1.23 -18.94 18.17
N SER A 64 2.40 -18.77 18.78
CA SER A 64 3.07 -17.47 18.91
C SER A 64 3.48 -16.89 17.56
N VAL A 65 4.02 -17.71 16.65
CA VAL A 65 4.35 -17.27 15.29
C VAL A 65 3.10 -16.83 14.54
N LYS A 66 2.00 -17.58 14.67
CA LYS A 66 0.73 -17.20 14.04
C LYS A 66 0.21 -15.87 14.57
N GLU A 67 0.24 -15.69 15.89
CA GLU A 67 -0.18 -14.43 16.52
C GLU A 67 0.68 -13.24 16.06
N GLN A 68 1.98 -13.46 15.88
CA GLN A 68 2.89 -12.45 15.35
C GLN A 68 2.56 -12.08 13.89
N ILE A 69 2.31 -13.06 13.03
CA ILE A 69 1.89 -12.82 11.64
C ILE A 69 0.57 -12.04 11.59
N ASP A 70 -0.40 -12.45 12.41
CA ASP A 70 -1.70 -11.78 12.49
C ASP A 70 -1.55 -10.34 12.99
N TYR A 71 -0.67 -10.10 13.97
CA TYR A 71 -0.35 -8.77 14.48
C TYR A 71 0.31 -7.89 13.42
N ASP A 72 1.33 -8.41 12.73
CA ASP A 72 2.06 -7.66 11.68
C ASP A 72 1.13 -7.32 10.52
N THR A 73 0.26 -8.25 10.11
CA THR A 73 -0.75 -8.03 9.06
C THR A 73 -1.73 -6.93 9.47
N LYS A 74 -2.24 -6.95 10.70
CA LYS A 74 -3.15 -5.90 11.20
C LYS A 74 -2.46 -4.53 11.22
N LYS A 75 -1.20 -4.49 11.63
CA LYS A 75 -0.41 -3.25 11.69
C LYS A 75 -0.11 -2.69 10.31
N GLU A 76 0.13 -3.54 9.31
CA GLU A 76 0.25 -3.11 7.92
C GLU A 76 -1.06 -2.50 7.39
N ILE A 77 -2.19 -3.18 7.62
CA ILE A 77 -3.52 -2.67 7.21
C ILE A 77 -3.82 -1.33 7.89
N GLU A 78 -3.51 -1.19 9.18
CA GLU A 78 -3.68 0.06 9.91
C GLU A 78 -2.80 1.17 9.32
N LYS A 79 -1.53 0.87 9.01
CA LYS A 79 -0.61 1.82 8.39
C LYS A 79 -1.10 2.26 7.00
N GLU A 80 -1.63 1.34 6.20
CA GLU A 80 -2.22 1.66 4.89
C GLU A 80 -3.45 2.55 5.05
N THR A 81 -4.33 2.23 6.00
CA THR A 81 -5.53 3.04 6.30
C THR A 81 -5.17 4.46 6.72
N ILE A 82 -4.20 4.61 7.62
CA ILE A 82 -3.70 5.92 8.06
C ILE A 82 -3.09 6.70 6.88
N SER A 83 -2.37 6.01 6.00
CA SER A 83 -1.74 6.64 4.83
C SER A 83 -2.79 7.13 3.83
N GLN A 84 -3.86 6.36 3.61
CA GLN A 84 -5.01 6.78 2.80
C GLN A 84 -5.72 8.00 3.39
N GLN A 85 -5.99 8.00 4.71
CA GLN A 85 -6.61 9.17 5.37
C GLN A 85 -5.76 10.44 5.24
N LYS A 86 -4.44 10.32 5.37
CA LYS A 86 -3.52 11.44 5.15
C LYS A 86 -3.58 11.93 3.71
N TYR A 87 -3.67 11.02 2.75
CA TYR A 87 -3.85 11.36 1.35
C TYR A 87 -5.16 12.10 1.12
N ASP A 88 -6.28 11.65 1.68
CA ASP A 88 -7.57 12.31 1.49
C ASP A 88 -7.58 13.75 2.03
N ILE A 89 -6.95 13.97 3.19
CA ILE A 89 -6.76 15.31 3.74
C ILE A 89 -5.89 16.16 2.80
N PHE A 90 -4.76 15.59 2.35
CA PHE A 90 -3.87 16.27 1.41
C PHE A 90 -4.59 16.65 0.12
N LEU A 91 -5.35 15.73 -0.47
CA LEU A 91 -6.14 15.93 -1.67
C LEU A 91 -7.16 17.04 -1.46
N SER A 92 -7.92 17.01 -0.37
CA SER A 92 -8.93 18.04 -0.06
C SER A 92 -8.32 19.45 0.02
N ILE A 93 -7.15 19.59 0.66
CA ILE A 93 -6.42 20.87 0.72
C ILE A 93 -6.07 21.35 -0.69
N HIS A 94 -5.51 20.49 -1.53
CA HIS A 94 -5.06 20.87 -2.87
C HIS A 94 -6.23 21.11 -3.83
N LEU A 95 -7.34 20.37 -3.69
CA LEU A 95 -8.58 20.65 -4.42
C LEU A 95 -9.14 22.03 -4.10
N ASN A 96 -9.07 22.47 -2.83
CA ASN A 96 -9.46 23.83 -2.47
C ASN A 96 -8.51 24.88 -3.07
N LEU A 97 -7.21 24.60 -3.18
CA LEU A 97 -6.27 25.50 -3.89
C LEU A 97 -6.63 25.61 -5.36
N ILE A 98 -6.85 24.48 -6.05
CA ILE A 98 -7.29 24.45 -7.45
C ILE A 98 -8.60 25.24 -7.62
N ARG A 99 -9.55 25.08 -6.70
CA ARG A 99 -10.82 25.83 -6.70
C ARG A 99 -10.58 27.34 -6.61
N ASN A 100 -9.71 27.78 -5.71
CA ASN A 100 -9.42 29.20 -5.53
C ASN A 100 -8.74 29.79 -6.77
N GLU A 101 -7.79 29.06 -7.35
CA GLU A 101 -7.10 29.47 -8.58
C GLU A 101 -8.07 29.51 -9.79
N ALA A 102 -8.96 28.54 -9.93
CA ALA A 102 -9.99 28.56 -10.98
C ALA A 102 -10.96 29.75 -10.82
N ASN A 103 -11.33 30.12 -9.59
CA ASN A 103 -12.13 31.33 -9.33
C ASN A 103 -11.38 32.62 -9.70
N ARG A 104 -10.06 32.67 -9.53
CA ARG A 104 -9.24 33.83 -9.94
C ARG A 104 -9.32 34.05 -11.45
N ILE A 105 -9.39 33.00 -12.26
CA ILE A 105 -9.57 33.13 -13.73
C ILE A 105 -10.85 33.91 -14.07
N ALA A 106 -11.97 33.59 -13.42
CA ALA A 106 -13.23 34.29 -13.65
C ALA A 106 -13.16 35.78 -13.24
N PHE A 107 -12.46 36.07 -12.13
CA PHE A 107 -12.19 37.44 -11.71
C PHE A 107 -11.31 38.19 -12.73
N MET A 108 -10.26 37.56 -13.27
CA MET A 108 -9.38 38.17 -14.26
C MET A 108 -10.09 38.50 -15.57
N LYS A 109 -11.02 37.66 -16.04
CA LYS A 109 -11.90 38.02 -17.18
C LYS A 109 -12.68 39.30 -16.90
N THR A 110 -13.24 39.43 -15.69
CA THR A 110 -14.00 40.62 -15.31
C THR A 110 -13.13 41.88 -15.35
N LEU A 111 -11.86 41.77 -14.95
CA LEU A 111 -10.89 42.86 -15.05
C LEU A 111 -10.45 43.16 -16.49
N LEU A 112 -10.39 42.17 -17.39
CA LEU A 112 -10.12 42.39 -18.82
C LEU A 112 -11.20 43.23 -19.48
N LEU A 113 -12.47 42.96 -19.14
CA LEU A 113 -13.62 43.59 -19.78
C LEU A 113 -14.06 44.90 -19.11
N SER A 114 -13.46 45.27 -17.98
CA SER A 114 -13.79 46.49 -17.24
C SER A 114 -12.65 47.50 -17.30
N HIS A 115 -12.91 48.74 -16.87
CA HIS A 115 -11.87 49.73 -16.65
C HIS A 115 -11.01 49.31 -15.47
N ASN A 116 -10.02 48.47 -15.74
CA ASN A 116 -9.03 47.92 -14.81
C ASN A 116 -8.52 48.98 -13.83
N PRO A 117 -9.12 49.09 -12.63
CA PRO A 117 -8.84 50.18 -11.70
C PRO A 117 -7.63 49.85 -10.81
N TYR A 118 -7.13 48.61 -10.90
CA TYR A 118 -6.10 48.05 -10.03
C TYR A 118 -4.73 47.99 -10.69
N ASN A 119 -4.58 48.49 -11.92
CA ASN A 119 -3.35 48.40 -12.72
C ASN A 119 -2.80 46.95 -12.79
N VAL A 120 -3.71 45.97 -12.73
CA VAL A 120 -3.38 44.55 -12.83
C VAL A 120 -3.13 44.23 -14.29
N LYS A 121 -2.38 43.19 -14.61
CA LYS A 121 -2.26 42.69 -15.98
C LYS A 121 -2.97 41.35 -16.06
N PRO A 122 -4.27 41.32 -16.37
CA PRO A 122 -5.06 40.10 -16.20
C PRO A 122 -4.57 38.93 -17.05
N LEU A 123 -3.96 39.20 -18.21
CA LEU A 123 -3.40 38.14 -19.06
C LEU A 123 -2.17 37.48 -18.43
N GLU A 124 -1.26 38.26 -17.86
CA GLU A 124 -0.09 37.74 -17.12
C GLU A 124 -0.56 36.97 -15.87
N GLU A 125 -1.57 37.48 -15.17
CA GLU A 125 -2.16 36.78 -14.01
C GLU A 125 -2.83 35.45 -14.38
N ILE A 126 -3.53 35.37 -15.52
CA ILE A 126 -4.13 34.10 -15.98
C ILE A 126 -3.03 33.08 -16.30
N GLU A 127 -1.92 33.51 -16.91
CA GLU A 127 -0.77 32.64 -17.16
C GLU A 127 -0.17 32.09 -15.86
N ASP A 128 0.06 32.96 -14.87
CA ASP A 128 0.55 32.57 -13.54
C ASP A 128 -0.39 31.58 -12.83
N VAL A 129 -1.70 31.82 -12.93
CA VAL A 129 -2.74 30.93 -12.39
C VAL A 129 -2.67 29.55 -13.07
N LEU A 130 -2.52 29.50 -14.40
CA LEU A 130 -2.37 28.25 -15.14
C LEU A 130 -1.13 27.45 -14.73
N LEU A 131 0.00 28.13 -14.50
CA LEU A 131 1.21 27.50 -13.98
C LEU A 131 0.96 26.88 -12.61
N LYS A 132 0.36 27.63 -11.68
CA LYS A 132 0.01 27.13 -10.33
C LYS A 132 -0.93 25.94 -10.36
N LEU A 133 -1.95 25.97 -11.23
CA LEU A 133 -2.88 24.85 -11.42
C LEU A 133 -2.16 23.57 -11.86
N LYS A 134 -1.25 23.69 -12.83
CA LYS A 134 -0.43 22.57 -13.31
C LYS A 134 0.53 22.03 -12.26
N GLU A 135 1.20 22.91 -11.52
CA GLU A 135 2.11 22.52 -10.45
C GLU A 135 1.37 21.77 -9.34
N THR A 136 0.22 22.31 -8.91
CA THR A 136 -0.64 21.67 -7.90
C THR A 136 -1.09 20.28 -8.37
N THR A 137 -1.46 20.15 -9.63
CA THR A 137 -1.90 18.88 -10.22
C THR A 137 -0.75 17.88 -10.35
N ARG A 138 0.45 18.32 -10.74
CA ARG A 138 1.66 17.49 -10.78
C ARG A 138 2.03 16.97 -9.39
N LEU A 139 1.92 17.80 -8.36
CA LEU A 139 2.15 17.39 -6.97
C LEU A 139 1.16 16.28 -6.56
N LEU A 140 -0.12 16.44 -6.90
CA LEU A 140 -1.14 15.41 -6.64
C LEU A 140 -0.83 14.07 -7.35
N PHE A 141 -0.30 14.11 -8.57
CA PHE A 141 0.13 12.90 -9.30
C PHE A 141 1.46 12.30 -8.83
N SER A 142 2.29 13.04 -8.10
CA SER A 142 3.58 12.56 -7.60
C SER A 142 3.48 11.58 -6.43
N ILE A 143 2.27 11.44 -5.86
CA ILE A 143 2.01 10.55 -4.74
C ILE A 143 1.96 9.09 -5.22
N ASP A 144 2.46 8.18 -4.38
CA ASP A 144 2.43 6.75 -4.66
C ASP A 144 0.99 6.27 -4.94
N PRO A 145 0.72 5.74 -6.15
CA PRO A 145 -0.61 5.26 -6.54
C PRO A 145 -1.20 4.22 -5.60
N LYS A 146 -0.37 3.50 -4.82
CA LYS A 146 -0.83 2.53 -3.82
C LYS A 146 -1.78 3.14 -2.79
N TYR A 147 -1.63 4.43 -2.50
CA TYR A 147 -2.41 5.12 -1.46
C TYR A 147 -3.57 5.95 -2.02
N ILE A 148 -3.77 5.93 -3.34
CA ILE A 148 -4.80 6.72 -4.03
C ILE A 148 -5.94 5.78 -4.44
N SER A 149 -7.17 6.10 -4.05
CA SER A 149 -8.34 5.36 -4.55
C SER A 149 -8.49 5.55 -6.06
N VAL A 150 -9.08 4.55 -6.74
CA VAL A 150 -9.30 4.61 -8.18
C VAL A 150 -10.19 5.80 -8.55
N GLU A 151 -11.16 6.12 -7.70
CA GLU A 151 -12.07 7.25 -7.83
C GLU A 151 -11.32 8.58 -7.77
N ASN A 152 -10.43 8.74 -6.79
CA ASN A 152 -9.60 9.95 -6.65
C ASN A 152 -8.64 10.10 -7.83
N TYR A 153 -8.06 9.01 -8.32
CA TYR A 153 -7.18 9.04 -9.49
C TYR A 153 -7.94 9.47 -10.77
N LYS A 154 -9.16 8.98 -10.96
CA LYS A 154 -10.04 9.41 -12.07
C LYS A 154 -10.42 10.89 -11.96
N LEU A 155 -10.69 11.37 -10.75
CA LEU A 155 -10.96 12.78 -10.50
C LEU A 155 -9.77 13.65 -10.91
N LEU A 156 -8.55 13.28 -10.50
CA LEU A 156 -7.33 13.98 -10.89
C LEU A 156 -7.13 14.02 -12.40
N GLY A 157 -7.44 12.92 -13.10
CA GLY A 157 -7.44 12.87 -14.57
C GLY A 157 -8.38 13.92 -15.17
N LYS A 158 -9.64 13.96 -14.73
CA LYS A 158 -10.63 14.96 -15.20
C LYS A 158 -10.20 16.40 -14.94
N ILE A 159 -9.62 16.67 -13.76
CA ILE A 159 -9.10 17.99 -13.39
C ILE A 159 -7.97 18.39 -14.33
N ASN A 160 -7.01 17.50 -14.54
CA ASN A 160 -5.87 17.72 -15.41
C ASN A 160 -6.29 18.00 -16.85
N ASP A 161 -7.21 17.20 -17.38
CA ASP A 161 -7.75 17.40 -18.74
C ASP A 161 -8.40 18.78 -18.87
N LYS A 162 -9.16 19.22 -17.87
CA LYS A 162 -9.75 20.57 -17.89
C LYS A 162 -8.74 21.68 -17.78
N ILE A 163 -7.68 21.52 -16.99
CA ILE A 163 -6.58 22.50 -16.95
C ILE A 163 -5.93 22.65 -18.34
N TYR A 164 -5.73 21.55 -19.06
CA TYR A 164 -5.23 21.60 -20.44
C TYR A 164 -6.20 22.29 -21.40
N GLU A 165 -7.50 22.08 -21.27
CA GLU A 165 -8.49 22.78 -22.08
C GLU A 165 -8.53 24.30 -21.81
N ILE A 166 -8.39 24.72 -20.54
CA ILE A 166 -8.27 26.13 -20.18
C ILE A 166 -7.01 26.73 -20.81
N GLU A 167 -5.87 26.04 -20.71
CA GLU A 167 -4.62 26.49 -21.32
C GLU A 167 -4.73 26.61 -22.84
N ASN A 168 -5.32 25.62 -23.52
CA ASN A 168 -5.49 25.67 -24.96
C ASN A 168 -6.38 26.84 -25.39
N SER A 169 -7.44 27.13 -24.63
CA SER A 169 -8.32 28.28 -24.88
C SER A 169 -7.57 29.59 -24.65
N TYR A 170 -6.72 29.68 -23.62
CA TYR A 170 -5.88 30.84 -23.33
C TYR A 170 -4.83 31.08 -24.42
N LYS A 171 -4.18 30.02 -24.92
CA LYS A 171 -3.27 30.13 -26.07
C LYS A 171 -3.99 30.55 -27.35
N GLY A 172 -5.22 30.09 -27.55
CA GLY A 172 -6.09 30.56 -28.62
C GLY A 172 -6.29 32.07 -28.56
N PHE A 173 -6.66 32.59 -27.39
CA PHE A 173 -6.79 34.04 -27.15
C PHE A 173 -5.53 34.81 -27.54
N LEU A 174 -4.35 34.31 -27.17
CA LEU A 174 -3.07 34.98 -27.47
C LEU A 174 -2.69 34.94 -28.95
N ALA A 175 -3.29 34.03 -29.73
CA ALA A 175 -2.93 33.77 -31.13
C ALA A 175 -3.90 34.36 -32.15
N THR A 176 -5.06 34.89 -31.72
CA THR A 176 -6.13 35.39 -32.59
C THR A 176 -6.32 36.90 -32.53
N GLU A 177 -7.01 37.46 -33.53
CA GLU A 177 -7.36 38.88 -33.59
C GLU A 177 -8.54 39.23 -32.65
N GLU A 178 -8.80 40.52 -32.39
CA GLU A 178 -9.69 41.02 -31.31
C GLU A 178 -11.08 40.36 -31.26
N ASP A 179 -11.73 40.14 -32.42
CA ASP A 179 -13.08 39.56 -32.48
C ASP A 179 -13.10 38.07 -32.07
N GLU A 180 -12.08 37.30 -32.44
CA GLU A 180 -11.93 35.89 -32.07
C GLU A 180 -11.35 35.72 -30.65
N ALA A 181 -10.56 36.68 -30.19
CA ALA A 181 -10.01 36.70 -28.85
C ALA A 181 -11.13 36.72 -27.78
N LEU A 182 -12.20 37.51 -27.99
CA LEU A 182 -13.34 37.52 -27.06
C LEU A 182 -14.00 36.14 -26.89
N LEU A 183 -14.11 35.37 -27.97
CA LEU A 183 -14.63 34.00 -27.89
C LEU A 183 -13.71 33.10 -27.06
N HIS A 184 -12.40 33.18 -27.28
CA HIS A 184 -11.43 32.38 -26.56
C HIS A 184 -11.39 32.70 -25.06
N ILE A 185 -11.52 33.96 -24.65
CA ILE A 185 -11.55 34.31 -23.22
C ILE A 185 -12.85 33.86 -22.54
N GLU A 186 -13.98 33.83 -23.26
CA GLU A 186 -15.21 33.21 -22.76
C GLU A 186 -15.06 31.70 -22.59
N MET A 187 -14.37 31.03 -23.51
CA MET A 187 -14.05 29.61 -23.39
C MET A 187 -13.16 29.35 -22.16
N VAL A 188 -12.14 30.18 -21.91
CA VAL A 188 -11.30 30.09 -20.69
C VAL A 188 -12.15 30.12 -19.42
N GLU A 189 -13.07 31.08 -19.30
CA GLU A 189 -13.96 31.19 -18.15
C GLU A 189 -14.92 29.99 -18.04
N SER A 190 -15.51 29.57 -19.16
CA SER A 190 -16.43 28.42 -19.21
C SER A 190 -15.74 27.14 -18.74
N GLN A 191 -14.51 26.89 -19.20
CA GLN A 191 -13.75 25.72 -18.77
C GLN A 191 -13.31 25.82 -17.30
N ALA A 192 -12.98 27.02 -16.80
CA ALA A 192 -12.73 27.23 -15.38
C ALA A 192 -13.97 26.94 -14.52
N LYS A 193 -15.17 27.35 -14.96
CA LYS A 193 -16.44 27.00 -14.29
C LYS A 193 -16.73 25.50 -14.31
N ASN A 194 -16.45 24.82 -15.42
CA ASN A 194 -16.57 23.37 -15.51
C ASN A 194 -15.60 22.66 -14.56
N LEU A 195 -14.37 23.17 -14.43
CA LEU A 195 -13.39 22.66 -13.46
C LEU A 195 -13.91 22.80 -12.02
N LEU A 196 -14.50 23.96 -11.67
CA LEU A 196 -15.12 24.15 -10.36
C LEU A 196 -16.23 23.13 -10.09
N LYS A 197 -17.09 22.88 -11.08
CA LYS A 197 -18.18 21.89 -10.99
C LYS A 197 -17.65 20.48 -10.75
N ILE A 198 -16.58 20.07 -11.45
CA ILE A 198 -15.93 18.76 -11.23
C ILE A 198 -15.44 18.62 -9.78
N ILE A 199 -14.88 19.70 -9.22
CA ILE A 199 -14.39 19.70 -7.84
C ILE A 199 -15.55 19.65 -6.85
N GLU A 200 -16.64 20.37 -7.11
CA GLU A 200 -17.82 20.39 -6.24
C GLU A 200 -18.58 19.05 -6.22
N GLU A 201 -18.67 18.37 -7.36
CA GLU A 201 -19.27 17.03 -7.48
C GLU A 201 -18.43 15.93 -6.81
N SER A 202 -17.20 16.24 -6.40
CA SER A 202 -16.30 15.30 -5.72
C SER A 202 -16.40 15.30 -4.18
N LYS A 203 -17.19 16.23 -3.60
CA LYS A 203 -17.48 16.32 -2.17
C LYS A 203 -18.72 15.53 -1.80
#